data_AF-A0A3B4TYI1-F1
#
_entry.id   AF-A0A3B4TYI1-F1
#
_cell.length_a   1.000
_cell.length_b   1.000
_cell.length_c   1.000
_cell.angle_alpha   90.00
_cell.angle_beta   90.00
_cell.angle_gamma   90.00
#
_symmetry.space_group_name_H-M   'P 1'
#
loop_
_entity.id
_entity.type
_entity.pdbx_description
1 polymer ?
#
loop_
_entity_poly.entity_id
_entity_poly.type
_entity_poly.pdbx_seq_one_letter_code
_entity_poly.pdbx_strand_id
1 'polypeptide(L)'
;SRKRKKWICGIHDTTSRFHGDGVRYKAKLIGVDPVPEAQGDKMCWDSMMKLKGFEAAARKQGKHKQRVWLKVSSTGLKIADERTGVIIHVCA
;
A
#
# COMPACT_ATOMS: atom_id res chain seq x y z
N SER A 1 28.88 20.75 -0.87
CA SER A 1 29.00 19.29 -1.03
C SER A 1 27.65 18.62 -0.74
N ARG A 2 26.83 18.32 -1.76
CA ARG A 2 25.52 17.64 -1.61
C ARG A 2 25.73 16.15 -1.83
N LYS A 3 25.71 15.35 -0.76
CA LYS A 3 25.70 13.87 -0.85
C LYS A 3 24.40 13.43 -1.53
N ARG A 4 24.42 13.23 -2.85
CA ARG A 4 23.40 12.43 -3.56
C ARG A 4 23.50 11.03 -2.98
N LYS A 5 22.58 10.69 -2.08
CA LYS A 5 22.35 9.30 -1.67
C LYS A 5 21.93 8.56 -2.94
N LYS A 6 22.90 7.86 -3.54
CA LYS A 6 22.69 6.97 -4.67
C LYS A 6 21.80 5.84 -4.14
N TRP A 7 20.52 5.86 -4.48
CA TRP A 7 19.65 4.71 -4.33
C TRP A 7 20.10 3.70 -5.39
N ILE A 8 21.10 2.89 -5.03
CA ILE A 8 21.46 1.73 -5.83
C ILE A 8 20.37 0.71 -5.51
N CYS A 9 19.30 0.70 -6.31
CA CYS A 9 18.43 -0.46 -6.41
C CYS A 9 19.26 -1.57 -7.07
N GLY A 10 20.07 -2.25 -6.26
CA GLY A 10 20.69 -3.49 -6.68
C GLY A 10 19.57 -4.44 -7.06
N ILE A 11 19.50 -4.80 -8.34
CA ILE A 11 18.77 -5.95 -8.86
C ILE A 11 19.46 -7.18 -8.27
N HIS A 12 19.23 -7.44 -6.98
CA HIS A 12 19.78 -8.59 -6.29
C HIS A 12 18.60 -9.45 -5.87
N ASP A 13 18.36 -10.49 -6.67
CA ASP A 13 17.39 -11.56 -6.51
C ASP A 13 16.10 -11.15 -5.76
N THR A 14 15.23 -10.41 -6.44
CA THR A 14 13.91 -10.06 -5.88
C THR A 14 13.05 -11.31 -5.67
N THR A 15 13.31 -12.36 -6.42
CA THR A 15 12.52 -13.59 -6.44
C THR A 15 12.56 -14.32 -5.10
N SER A 16 13.73 -14.54 -4.49
CA SER A 16 13.83 -15.23 -3.19
C SER A 16 13.17 -14.49 -2.03
N ARG A 17 13.01 -13.16 -2.11
CA ARG A 17 12.42 -12.35 -1.02
C ARG A 17 10.90 -12.50 -0.89
N PHE A 18 10.25 -12.94 -1.97
CA PHE A 18 8.79 -13.12 -2.02
C PHE A 18 8.36 -14.58 -1.95
N HIS A 19 9.31 -15.52 -1.82
CA HIS A 19 9.02 -16.93 -1.58
C HIS A 19 8.65 -17.17 -0.10
N GLY A 20 7.67 -18.04 0.16
CA GLY A 20 7.17 -18.35 1.50
C GLY A 20 6.35 -17.22 2.14
N ASP A 21 6.75 -16.78 3.33
CA ASP A 21 6.07 -15.72 4.12
C ASP A 21 6.17 -14.31 3.50
N GLY A 22 7.05 -14.13 2.50
CA GLY A 22 7.26 -12.87 1.80
C GLY A 22 7.76 -11.73 2.70
N VAL A 23 7.44 -10.49 2.32
CA VAL A 23 7.86 -9.27 3.04
C VAL A 23 6.65 -8.57 3.66
N ARG A 24 6.82 -8.04 4.87
CA ARG A 24 5.76 -7.32 5.60
C ARG A 24 6.17 -5.86 5.80
N TYR A 25 5.31 -4.94 5.41
CA TYR A 25 5.52 -3.49 5.54
C TYR A 25 4.48 -2.86 6.46
N LYS A 26 4.92 -1.99 7.38
CA LYS A 26 4.00 -1.13 8.14
C LYS A 26 3.49 -0.02 7.23
N ALA A 27 2.17 0.07 7.09
CA ALA A 27 1.51 1.05 6.24
C ALA A 27 0.24 1.59 6.90
N LYS A 28 -0.42 2.53 6.22
CA LYS A 28 -1.73 3.07 6.61
C LYS A 28 -2.67 2.97 5.43
N LEU A 29 -3.85 2.43 5.64
CA LEU A 29 -4.88 2.34 4.60
C LEU A 29 -5.56 3.71 4.46
N ILE A 30 -5.55 4.27 3.24
CA ILE A 30 -6.23 5.53 2.94
C ILE A 30 -7.70 5.27 2.61
N GLY A 31 -7.96 4.25 1.79
CA GLY A 31 -9.29 3.78 1.42
C GLY A 31 -9.23 2.88 0.18
N VAL A 32 -10.39 2.40 -0.26
CA VAL A 32 -10.56 1.59 -1.47
C VAL A 32 -11.58 2.30 -2.35
N ASP A 33 -11.26 2.48 -3.62
CA ASP A 33 -12.14 3.12 -4.62
C ASP A 33 -12.29 2.16 -5.81
N PRO A 34 -13.53 1.80 -6.21
CA PRO A 34 -13.75 1.01 -7.41
C PRO A 34 -13.45 1.86 -8.65
N VAL A 35 -12.67 1.30 -9.56
CA VAL A 35 -12.26 1.96 -10.80
C VAL A 35 -12.91 1.30 -12.01
N PRO A 36 -13.26 2.05 -13.07
CA PRO A 36 -13.96 1.51 -14.23
C PRO A 36 -13.06 0.73 -15.19
N GLU A 37 -11.76 1.04 -15.26
CA GLU A 37 -10.81 0.35 -16.13
C GLU A 37 -9.70 -0.32 -15.30
N ALA A 38 -9.08 -1.35 -15.87
CA ALA A 38 -8.01 -2.09 -15.21
C ALA A 38 -6.67 -1.33 -15.16
N GLN A 39 -6.45 -0.37 -16.07
CA GLN A 39 -5.18 0.34 -16.22
C GLN A 39 -5.40 1.80 -16.65
N GLY A 40 -4.56 2.71 -16.16
CA GLY A 40 -4.56 4.12 -16.57
C GLY A 40 -3.98 5.03 -15.49
N ASP A 41 -2.93 5.78 -15.82
CA ASP A 41 -2.26 6.67 -14.87
C ASP A 41 -3.22 7.74 -14.35
N LYS A 42 -3.88 8.45 -15.27
CA LYS A 42 -4.84 9.51 -14.92
C LYS A 42 -5.93 9.00 -13.97
N MET A 43 -6.45 7.80 -14.21
CA MET A 43 -7.45 7.16 -13.34
C MET A 43 -6.90 6.89 -11.94
N CYS A 44 -5.69 6.34 -11.83
CA CYS A 44 -5.05 6.10 -10.55
C CYS A 44 -4.81 7.42 -9.79
N TRP A 45 -4.42 8.49 -10.49
CA TRP A 45 -4.28 9.83 -9.92
C TRP A 45 -5.60 10.37 -9.39
N ASP A 46 -6.67 10.29 -10.18
CA ASP A 46 -8.00 10.79 -9.83
C ASP A 46 -8.57 10.05 -8.60
N SER A 47 -8.49 8.72 -8.58
CA SER A 47 -8.91 7.89 -7.42
C SER A 47 -8.07 8.19 -6.18
N MET A 48 -6.75 8.34 -6.32
CA MET A 48 -5.88 8.69 -5.20
C MET A 48 -6.22 10.08 -4.63
N MET A 49 -6.49 11.07 -5.47
CA MET A 49 -6.86 12.42 -5.03
C MET A 49 -8.22 12.42 -4.32
N LYS A 50 -9.20 11.71 -4.87
CA LYS A 50 -10.51 11.50 -4.25
C LYS A 50 -10.39 10.90 -2.84
N LEU A 51 -9.64 9.80 -2.70
CA LEU A 51 -9.43 9.12 -1.42
C LEU A 51 -8.69 10.01 -0.40
N LYS A 52 -7.67 10.76 -0.83
CA LYS A 52 -6.99 11.73 0.03
C LYS A 52 -7.91 12.86 0.48
N GLY A 53 -8.82 13.32 -0.38
CA GLY A 53 -9.83 14.32 -0.03
C GLY A 53 -10.77 13.83 1.07
N PHE A 54 -11.27 12.60 0.95
CA PHE A 54 -12.08 11.98 2.01
C PHE A 54 -11.31 11.82 3.32
N GLU A 55 -10.04 11.41 3.25
CA GLU A 55 -9.23 11.31 4.47
C GLU A 55 -8.98 12.67 5.12
N ALA A 56 -8.75 13.73 4.33
CA ALA A 56 -8.62 15.08 4.88
C ALA A 56 -9.90 15.51 5.61
N ALA A 57 -11.08 15.16 5.09
CA ALA A 57 -12.36 15.38 5.76
C ALA A 57 -12.51 14.52 7.03
N ALA A 58 -12.15 13.24 6.96
CA ALA A 58 -12.20 12.32 8.11
C ALA A 58 -11.26 12.77 9.24
N ARG A 59 -10.09 13.30 8.90
CA ARG A 59 -9.14 13.87 9.86
C ARG A 59 -9.71 15.10 10.57
N LYS A 60 -10.48 15.94 9.88
CA LYS A 60 -11.23 17.05 10.52
C LYS A 60 -12.29 16.54 11.50
N GLN A 61 -12.84 15.35 11.27
CA GLN A 61 -13.76 14.66 12.19
C GLN A 61 -13.02 13.87 13.28
N GLY A 62 -11.69 13.95 13.37
CA GLY A 62 -10.89 13.22 14.35
C GLY A 62 -10.67 11.73 14.05
N LYS A 63 -11.09 11.24 12.87
CA LYS A 63 -10.82 9.86 12.44
C LYS A 63 -9.44 9.76 11.82
N HIS A 64 -8.62 8.82 12.31
CA HIS A 64 -7.28 8.57 11.81
C HIS A 64 -7.25 7.33 10.91
N LYS A 65 -6.33 7.33 9.92
CA LYS A 65 -6.09 6.16 9.05
C LYS A 65 -5.82 4.90 9.88
N GLN A 66 -6.45 3.81 9.46
CA GLN A 66 -6.18 2.49 10.02
C GLN A 66 -4.75 2.08 9.70
N ARG A 67 -4.03 1.63 10.74
CA ARG A 67 -2.66 1.13 10.59
C ARG A 67 -2.74 -0.34 10.19
N VAL A 68 -2.01 -0.71 9.15
CA VAL A 68 -2.10 -2.03 8.51
C VAL A 68 -0.72 -2.58 8.20
N TRP A 69 -0.65 -3.90 8.12
CA TRP A 69 0.47 -4.65 7.57
C TRP A 69 0.19 -5.02 6.12
N LEU A 70 1.05 -4.57 5.22
CA LEU A 70 1.06 -5.01 3.83
C LEU A 70 2.01 -6.19 3.70
N LYS A 71 1.48 -7.38 3.46
CA LYS A 71 2.25 -8.60 3.17
C LYS A 71 2.34 -8.77 1.66
N VAL A 72 3.55 -8.76 1.14
CA VAL A 72 3.86 -8.96 -0.28
C VAL A 72 4.49 -10.34 -0.42
N SER A 73 3.82 -11.22 -1.14
CA SER A 73 4.26 -12.60 -1.39
C SER A 73 4.15 -12.93 -2.87
N SER A 74 4.82 -14.00 -3.31
CA SER A 74 4.65 -14.57 -4.66
C SER A 74 3.20 -14.98 -4.96
N THR A 75 2.42 -15.33 -3.93
CA THR A 75 0.98 -15.64 -4.06
C THR A 75 0.08 -14.41 -4.22
N GLY A 76 0.62 -13.20 -4.04
CA GLY A 76 -0.12 -11.94 -4.14
C GLY A 76 0.07 -11.02 -2.93
N LEU A 77 -0.82 -10.03 -2.84
CA LEU A 77 -0.81 -8.95 -1.85
C LEU A 77 -1.89 -9.18 -0.80
N LYS A 78 -1.52 -9.11 0.48
CA LYS A 78 -2.46 -9.22 1.60
C LYS A 78 -2.35 -8.01 2.50
N ILE A 79 -3.47 -7.39 2.81
CA ILE A 79 -3.55 -6.28 3.75
C ILE A 79 -4.16 -6.83 5.03
N ALA A 80 -3.39 -6.81 6.13
CA ALA A 80 -3.85 -7.22 7.45
C ALA A 80 -3.91 -6.03 8.40
N ASP A 81 -4.86 -6.03 9.31
CA ASP A 81 -4.96 -5.02 10.35
C ASP A 81 -3.81 -5.13 11.36
N GLU A 82 -3.25 -4.00 11.82
CA GLU A 82 -2.16 -4.02 12.81
C GLU A 82 -2.65 -4.42 14.22
N ARG A 83 -3.91 -4.10 14.57
CA ARG A 83 -4.43 -4.34 15.92
C ARG A 83 -4.93 -5.77 16.11
N THR A 84 -5.68 -6.27 15.13
CA THR A 84 -6.37 -7.57 15.20
C THR A 84 -5.62 -8.68 14.46
N GLY A 85 -4.70 -8.34 13.56
CA GLY A 85 -3.99 -9.31 12.72
C GLY A 85 -4.86 -9.98 11.65
N VAL A 86 -6.14 -9.61 11.55
CA VAL A 86 -7.10 -10.12 10.56
C VAL A 86 -6.74 -9.60 9.19
N ILE A 87 -6.79 -10.49 8.19
CA ILE A 87 -6.60 -10.12 6.78
C ILE A 87 -7.88 -9.46 6.29
N ILE A 88 -7.79 -8.18 5.94
CA ILE A 88 -8.91 -7.35 5.49
C ILE A 88 -9.11 -7.49 3.97
N HIS A 89 -8.00 -7.46 3.23
CA HIS A 89 -8.01 -7.52 1.77
C HIS A 89 -6.96 -8.48 1.24
N VAL A 90 -7.33 -9.20 0.19
CA VAL A 90 -6.48 -10.11 -0.59
C VAL A 90 -6.63 -9.72 -2.05
N CYS A 91 -5.51 -9.46 -2.71
CA CYS A 91 -5.44 -9.35 -4.16
C CYS A 91 -4.53 -10.46 -4.66
N ALA A 92 -5.10 -11.37 -5.46
CA ALA A 92 -4.43 -12.46 -6.15
C ALA A 92 -4.44 -12.19 -7.65
#